data_AF-A0A382IIM5-F1
#
_entry.id   AF-A0A382IIM5-F1
#
_cell.length_a   1.000
_cell.length_b   1.000
_cell.length_c   1.000
_cell.angle_alpha   90.00
_cell.angle_beta   90.00
_cell.angle_gamma   90.00
#
_symmetry.space_group_name_H-M   'P 1'
#
loop_
_entity.id
_entity.type
_entity.pdbx_description
1 polymer ?
#
loop_
_entity_poly.entity_id
_entity_poly.type
_entity_poly.pdbx_seq_one_letter_code
_entity_poly.pdbx_strand_id
1 'polypeptide(L)' 'MKIEDIKDMLEKDKSIDYTQLDTESLKIPEQAVKYQQLAFEEQMVLRHLEREYNIMKLKRWMYYMGKASDEE' A
#
# COMPACT_ATOMS: atom_id res chain seq x y z
N MET A 1 -1.18 -0.15 5.59
CA MET A 1 -1.99 0.96 6.15
C MET A 1 -3.48 0.60 6.08
N LYS A 2 -4.38 1.15 6.90
CA LYS A 2 -5.83 0.91 6.67
C LYS A 2 -6.36 1.89 5.62
N ILE A 3 -7.31 1.43 4.81
CA ILE A 3 -7.98 2.27 3.81
C ILE A 3 -8.72 3.44 4.47
N GLU A 4 -9.24 3.24 5.69
CA GLU A 4 -9.92 4.26 6.48
C GLU A 4 -8.98 5.44 6.79
N ASP A 5 -7.76 5.16 7.23
CA ASP A 5 -6.76 6.19 7.53
C ASP A 5 -6.42 7.04 6.29
N ILE A 6 -6.33 6.41 5.11
CA ILE A 6 -6.05 7.11 3.84
C ILE A 6 -7.21 8.04 3.46
N LYS A 7 -8.46 7.59 3.68
CA LYS A 7 -9.65 8.42 3.42
C LYS A 7 -9.68 9.64 4.36
N ASP A 8 -9.35 9.44 5.64
CA ASP A 8 -9.29 10.54 6.60
C ASP A 8 -8.20 11.56 6.28
N MET A 9 -7.05 11.10 5.76
CA MET A 9 -6.00 11.99 5.26
C MET A 9 -6.46 12.77 4.02
N LEU A 10 -7.17 12.12 3.11
CA LEU A 10 -7.66 12.73 1.88
C LEU A 10 -8.73 13.79 2.14
N GLU A 11 -9.66 13.55 3.06
CA GLU A 11 -10.67 14.54 3.44
C GLU A 11 -10.04 15.80 4.05
N LYS A 12 -8.96 15.65 4.83
CA LYS A 12 -8.20 16.79 5.36
C LYS A 12 -7.42 17.53 4.28
N ASP A 13 -6.76 16.80 3.38
CA ASP A 13 -5.93 17.38 2.33
C ASP A 13 -6.79 18.07 1.23
N LYS A 14 -8.05 17.66 1.07
CA LYS A 14 -8.98 18.21 0.07
C LYS A 14 -9.51 19.61 0.42
N SER A 15 -9.43 20.04 1.68
CA SER A 15 -9.95 21.36 2.07
C SER A 15 -9.07 22.47 1.49
N ILE A 16 -9.64 23.29 0.60
CA ILE A 16 -8.93 24.42 -0.03
C ILE A 16 -9.30 25.71 0.69
N ASP A 17 -8.29 26.46 1.13
CA ASP A 17 -8.48 27.82 1.61
C ASP A 17 -8.56 28.81 0.43
N TYR A 18 -9.76 29.35 0.21
CA TYR A 18 -10.02 30.31 -0.86
C TYR A 18 -9.37 31.69 -0.63
N THR A 19 -8.85 31.97 0.57
CA THR A 19 -8.16 33.23 0.87
C THR A 19 -6.69 33.24 0.44
N GLN A 20 -6.07 32.07 0.28
CA GLN A 20 -4.66 31.91 -0.11
C GLN A 20 -4.48 30.92 -1.27
N LEU A 21 -5.17 31.20 -2.38
CA LEU A 21 -5.24 30.33 -3.57
C LEU A 21 -3.87 30.04 -4.22
N ASP A 22 -2.94 30.98 -4.13
CA ASP A 22 -1.55 30.87 -4.57
C ASP A 22 -0.78 29.80 -3.78
N THR A 23 -0.97 29.76 -2.46
CA THR A 23 -0.36 28.73 -1.62
C THR A 23 -1.00 27.36 -1.82
N GLU A 24 -2.33 27.32 -1.99
CA GLU A 24 -3.06 26.07 -2.28
C GLU A 24 -2.69 25.49 -3.65
N SER A 25 -2.44 26.34 -4.65
CA SER A 25 -1.95 25.91 -5.97
C SER A 25 -0.61 25.17 -5.89
N LEU A 26 0.29 25.59 -4.99
CA LEU A 26 1.57 24.90 -4.74
C LEU A 26 1.38 23.58 -3.97
N LYS A 27 0.38 23.48 -3.09
CA LYS A 27 0.10 22.26 -2.34
C LYS A 27 -0.48 21.13 -3.19
N ILE A 28 -1.26 21.43 -4.24
CA ILE A 28 -1.87 20.42 -5.11
C ILE A 28 -0.84 19.42 -5.69
N PRO A 29 0.25 19.85 -6.35
CA PRO A 29 1.25 18.92 -6.84
C PRO A 29 2.00 18.19 -5.73
N GLU A 30 2.25 18.83 -4.57
CA GLU A 30 2.86 18.18 -3.41
C GLU A 30 1.99 17.04 -2.87
N GLN A 31 0.68 17.28 -2.76
CA GLN A 31 -0.30 16.27 -2.39
C GLN A 31 -0.37 15.14 -3.42
N ALA A 32 -0.34 15.46 -4.71
CA ALA A 32 -0.32 14.45 -5.77
C ALA A 32 0.89 13.52 -5.63
N VAL A 33 2.09 14.07 -5.37
CA VAL A 33 3.30 13.28 -5.14
C VAL A 33 3.18 12.40 -3.89
N LYS A 34 2.65 12.95 -2.78
CA LYS A 34 2.41 12.21 -1.53
C LYS A 34 1.54 10.97 -1.76
N TYR A 35 0.38 11.12 -2.41
CA TYR A 35 -0.52 9.98 -2.67
C TYR A 35 0.04 9.01 -3.71
N GLN A 36 0.83 9.49 -4.67
CA GLN A 36 1.52 8.62 -5.62
C GLN A 36 2.59 7.76 -4.93
N GLN A 37 3.38 8.33 -4.03
CA GLN A 37 4.36 7.58 -3.23
C GLN A 37 3.68 6.53 -2.37
N LEU A 38 2.61 6.91 -1.68
CA LEU A 38 1.82 6.01 -0.84
C LEU A 38 1.25 4.82 -1.62
N ALA A 39 0.73 5.07 -2.84
CA ALA A 39 0.27 4.01 -3.73
C ALA A 39 1.40 3.08 -4.17
N PHE A 40 2.59 3.63 -4.47
CA PHE A 40 3.74 2.84 -4.89
C PHE A 40 4.28 1.94 -3.76
N GLU A 41 4.36 2.47 -2.53
CA GLU A 41 4.76 1.72 -1.34
C GLU A 41 3.82 0.55 -1.07
N GLU A 42 2.50 0.80 -1.05
CA GLU A 42 1.50 -0.24 -0.82
C GLU A 42 1.51 -1.31 -1.95
N GLN A 43 1.76 -0.91 -3.20
CA GLN A 43 1.97 -1.88 -4.29
C GLN A 43 3.22 -2.76 -4.08
N MET A 44 4.31 -2.21 -3.54
CA MET A 44 5.51 -2.99 -3.22
C MET A 44 5.25 -3.99 -2.11
N VAL A 45 4.55 -3.57 -1.06
CA VAL A 45 4.12 -4.45 0.04
C VAL A 45 3.22 -5.57 -0.48
N LEU A 46 2.24 -5.25 -1.33
CA LEU A 46 1.36 -6.25 -1.93
C LEU A 46 2.13 -7.31 -2.71
N ARG A 47 3.05 -6.89 -3.60
CA ARG A 47 3.89 -7.83 -4.37
C ARG A 47 4.73 -8.73 -3.49
N HIS A 48 5.24 -8.19 -2.38
CA HIS A 48 6.00 -8.97 -1.40
C HIS A 48 5.12 -10.05 -0.75
N LEU A 49 3.96 -9.66 -0.24
CA LEU A 49 3.01 -10.57 0.40
C LEU A 49 2.49 -11.65 -0.57
N GLU A 50 2.22 -11.31 -1.83
CA GLU A 50 1.84 -12.27 -2.86
C GLU A 50 2.94 -13.32 -3.09
N ARG A 51 4.21 -12.89 -3.11
CA ARG A 51 5.35 -13.80 -3.22
C ARG A 51 5.42 -14.74 -2.01
N GLU A 52 5.31 -14.21 -0.79
CA GLU A 52 5.34 -15.02 0.43
C GLU A 52 4.17 -16.02 0.47
N TYR A 53 2.97 -15.56 0.11
CA TYR A 53 1.79 -16.41 0.02
C TYR A 53 1.98 -17.56 -0.97
N ASN A 54 2.55 -17.30 -2.14
CA ASN A 54 2.81 -18.34 -3.14
C ASN A 54 3.83 -19.38 -2.63
N ILE A 55 4.87 -18.94 -1.91
CA ILE A 55 5.84 -19.84 -1.27
C ILE A 55 5.13 -20.70 -0.20
N MET A 56 4.36 -20.08 0.70
CA MET A 56 3.63 -20.81 1.74
C MET A 56 2.62 -21.79 1.16
N LYS A 57 1.92 -21.41 0.09
CA LYS A 57 0.98 -22.28 -0.63
C LYS A 57 1.68 -23.51 -1.20
N LEU A 58 2.87 -23.33 -1.78
CA LEU A 58 3.68 -24.44 -2.29
C LEU A 58 4.16 -25.35 -1.16
N LYS A 59 4.71 -24.78 -0.07
CA LYS A 59 5.11 -25.54 1.12
C LYS A 59 3.97 -26.37 1.69
N ARG A 60 2.80 -25.75 1.85
CA ARG A 60 1.59 -26.42 2.32
C ARG A 60 1.17 -27.57 1.39
N TRP A 61 1.26 -27.37 0.08
CA TRP A 61 0.96 -28.42 -0.89
C TRP A 61 1.96 -29.58 -0.79
N MET A 62 3.27 -29.30 -0.66
CA MET A 62 4.31 -30.33 -0.48
C MET A 62 4.09 -31.14 0.80
N TYR A 63 3.72 -30.48 1.90
CA TYR A 63 3.38 -31.11 3.18
C TYR A 63 2.23 -32.10 3.02
N TYR A 64 1.10 -31.69 2.45
CA TYR A 64 -0.05 -32.58 2.27
C TYR A 64 0.18 -33.71 1.26
N MET A 65 1.11 -33.54 0.32
CA MET A 65 1.49 -34.57 -0.65
C MET A 65 2.54 -35.55 -0.10
N GLY A 66 2.98 -35.40 1.16
CA GLY A 66 4.01 -36.26 1.76
C GLY A 66 5.39 -36.11 1.11
N LYS A 67 5.62 -35.00 0.39
CA LYS A 67 6.89 -34.66 -0.27
C LYS A 67 7.64 -33.55 0.46
N ALA A 68 7.14 -33.12 1.62
CA ALA A 68 7.91 -32.24 2.49
C ALA A 68 9.11 -33.04 3.01
N SER A 69 10.31 -32.51 2.78
CA SER A 69 11.53 -33.01 3.42
C SER A 69 11.36 -32.93 4.93
N ASP A 70 11.77 -33.97 5.66
CA ASP A 70 11.66 -34.13 7.12
C ASP A 70 12.47 -33.09 7.96
N GLU A 71 12.93 -31.99 7.35
CA GLU A 71 13.81 -30.97 7.97
C GLU A 71 13.14 -29.60 8.20
N GLU A 72 11.81 -29.49 8.14
CA GLU A 72 11.07 -28.30 8.65
C GLU A 72 10.16 -28.63 9.83
#